data_AF-A0A3C2D7V1-F1
#
_entry.id   AF-A0A3C2D7V1-F1
#
_cell.length_a   1.000
_cell.length_b   1.000
_cell.length_c   1.000
_cell.angle_alpha   90.00
_cell.angle_beta   90.00
_cell.angle_gamma   90.00
#
_symmetry.space_group_name_H-M   'P 1'
#
loop_
_entity.id
_entity.type
_entity.pdbx_description
1 polymer ?
#
loop_
_entity_poly.entity_id
_entity_poly.type
_entity_poly.pdbx_seq_one_letter_code
_entity_poly.pdbx_strand_id
1 'polypeptide(L)'
;MWIKYFNFIKLRRGRVIVPIHGEIDFSSDDIPIEICKELYEKGFPYLELTELGKNELYGIAKKPTLTKQQTQLKRKKLSMN
;
A
#
# COMPACT_ATOMS: atom_id res chain seq x y z
N MET A 1 0.15 13.80 -7.50
CA MET A 1 -1.20 13.21 -7.76
C MET A 1 -1.16 11.67 -7.73
N TRP A 2 -0.64 11.06 -6.67
CA TRP A 2 -0.64 9.59 -6.54
C TRP A 2 -2.00 9.03 -6.08
N ILE A 3 -2.79 9.83 -5.36
CA ILE A 3 -4.12 9.50 -4.81
C ILE A 3 -5.15 9.07 -5.85
N LYS A 4 -4.94 9.39 -7.13
CA LYS A 4 -5.82 8.98 -8.24
C LYS A 4 -5.64 7.50 -8.57
N TYR A 5 -4.41 7.00 -8.43
CA TYR A 5 -4.00 5.67 -8.86
C TYR A 5 -3.86 4.68 -7.70
N PHE A 6 -3.60 5.20 -6.50
CA PHE A 6 -3.46 4.40 -5.30
C PHE A 6 -4.36 4.91 -4.18
N ASN A 7 -4.88 3.97 -3.40
CA ASN A 7 -5.64 4.22 -2.20
C ASN A 7 -4.80 3.84 -0.98
N PHE A 8 -4.87 4.68 0.05
CA PHE A 8 -4.22 4.41 1.33
C PHE A 8 -5.24 3.81 2.28
N ILE A 9 -4.97 2.58 2.72
CA ILE A 9 -5.92 1.75 3.46
C ILE A 9 -5.39 1.40 4.85
N LYS A 10 -6.30 0.94 5.73
CA LYS A 10 -6.06 0.48 7.11
C LYS A 10 -5.62 1.56 8.12
N LEU A 11 -4.98 2.63 7.66
CA LEU A 11 -4.51 3.74 8.49
C LEU A 11 -5.03 5.07 7.95
N ARG A 12 -5.06 6.10 8.80
CA ARG A 12 -5.28 7.47 8.33
C ARG A 12 -4.06 7.94 7.54
N ARG A 13 -4.32 8.73 6.49
CA ARG A 13 -3.29 9.39 5.69
C ARG A 13 -2.44 10.29 6.58
N GLY A 14 -1.13 10.16 6.48
CA GLY A 14 -0.15 10.89 7.28
C GLY A 14 1.26 10.40 6.99
N ARG A 15 2.19 10.79 7.86
CA ARG A 15 3.61 10.43 7.73
C ARG A 15 3.85 8.98 8.12
N VAL A 16 4.56 8.24 7.26
CA VAL A 16 4.85 6.83 7.45
C VAL A 16 6.33 6.52 7.26
N ILE A 17 6.84 5.81 8.26
CA ILE A 17 8.02 4.95 8.36
C ILE A 17 8.28 3.96 7.21
N VAL A 18 8.88 4.34 6.07
CA VAL A 18 9.20 3.37 5.00
C VAL A 18 10.69 2.99 5.04
N PRO A 19 11.07 1.71 5.17
CA PRO A 19 12.47 1.29 5.29
C PRO A 19 13.39 1.72 4.14
N ILE A 20 12.87 1.79 2.91
CA ILE A 20 13.66 2.07 1.69
C ILE A 20 13.71 3.57 1.36
N HIS A 21 12.64 4.31 1.70
CA HIS A 21 12.46 5.70 1.29
C HIS A 21 12.49 6.68 2.47
N GLY A 22 12.62 6.18 3.69
CA GLY A 22 12.56 7.00 4.91
C GLY A 22 11.14 7.42 5.25
N GLU A 23 10.97 8.64 5.74
CA GLU A 23 9.66 9.20 6.07
C GLU A 23 8.96 9.71 4.80
N ILE A 24 7.79 9.15 4.49
CA ILE A 24 6.93 9.61 3.40
C ILE A 24 5.63 10.17 3.99
N ASP A 25 5.23 11.37 3.54
CA ASP A 25 3.96 11.97 3.92
C ASP A 25 2.82 11.60 2.96
N PHE A 26 2.07 10.54 3.29
CA PHE A 26 0.88 10.10 2.55
C PHE A 26 -0.35 10.99 2.74
N SER A 27 -0.25 12.09 3.48
CA SER A 27 -1.27 13.15 3.45
C SER A 27 -1.06 14.12 2.30
N SER A 28 0.18 14.21 1.78
CA SER A 28 0.52 15.10 0.68
C SER A 28 0.22 14.46 -0.68
N ASP A 29 -0.21 15.29 -1.63
CA ASP A 29 -0.41 14.91 -3.03
C ASP A 29 0.90 14.88 -3.83
N ASP A 30 1.98 15.41 -3.26
CA ASP A 30 3.27 15.62 -3.92
C ASP A 30 4.14 14.37 -4.04
N ILE A 31 3.67 13.22 -3.53
CA ILE A 31 4.44 11.97 -3.60
C ILE A 31 4.57 11.52 -5.07
N PRO A 32 5.80 11.26 -5.56
CA PRO A 32 6.03 10.68 -6.86
C PRO A 32 5.34 9.32 -7.01
N ILE A 33 4.65 9.14 -8.14
CA ILE A 33 3.90 7.91 -8.42
C ILE A 33 4.81 6.67 -8.47
N GLU A 34 6.08 6.85 -8.86
CA GLU A 34 7.09 5.80 -8.92
C GLU A 34 7.37 5.19 -7.55
N ILE A 35 7.39 6.01 -6.50
CA ILE A 35 7.56 5.53 -5.12
C ILE A 35 6.36 4.69 -4.71
N CYS A 36 5.14 5.17 -5.00
CA CYS A 36 3.92 4.42 -4.71
C CYS A 36 3.88 3.08 -5.47
N LYS A 37 4.34 3.06 -6.73
CA LYS A 37 4.43 1.85 -7.54
C LYS A 37 5.41 0.85 -6.91
N GLU A 38 6.61 1.29 -6.57
CA GLU A 38 7.63 0.43 -5.97
C GLU A 38 7.17 -0.15 -4.64
N LEU A 39 6.50 0.65 -3.80
CA LEU A 39 5.92 0.19 -2.55
C LEU A 39 4.85 -0.88 -2.77
N TYR A 40 3.95 -0.66 -3.72
CA TYR A 40 2.93 -1.64 -4.07
C TYR A 40 3.56 -2.96 -4.55
N GLU A 41 4.56 -2.89 -5.45
CA GLU A 41 5.26 -4.06 -5.98
C GLU A 41 6.04 -4.83 -4.89
N LYS A 42 6.56 -4.12 -3.89
CA LYS A 42 7.21 -4.71 -2.70
C LYS A 42 6.21 -5.23 -1.65
N GLY A 43 4.90 -5.10 -1.90
CA GLY A 43 3.85 -5.62 -1.02
C GLY A 43 3.54 -4.73 0.19
N PHE A 44 3.71 -3.42 0.05
CA PHE A 44 3.45 -2.47 1.13
C PHE A 44 1.99 -2.55 1.62
N PRO A 45 1.74 -2.82 2.91
CA PRO A 45 0.45 -3.30 3.39
C PRO A 45 -0.64 -2.22 3.47
N TYR A 46 -0.28 -0.95 3.31
CA TYR A 46 -1.16 0.22 3.45
C TYR A 46 -1.53 0.86 2.12
N LEU A 47 -1.04 0.32 1.00
CA LEU A 47 -1.28 0.89 -0.32
C LEU A 47 -1.98 -0.14 -1.21
N GLU A 48 -3.05 0.29 -1.87
CA GLU A 48 -3.85 -0.52 -2.79
C GLU A 48 -4.04 0.21 -4.11
N LEU A 49 -4.07 -0.50 -5.23
CA LEU A 49 -4.37 0.12 -6.53
C LEU A 49 -5.85 0.45 -6.68
N THR A 50 -6.15 1.67 -7.13
CA THR A 50 -7.49 2.06 -7.58
C THR A 50 -7.82 1.40 -8.92
N GLU A 51 -9.10 1.41 -9.31
CA GLU A 51 -9.51 0.93 -10.65
C GLU A 51 -8.78 1.67 -11.77
N LEU A 52 -8.59 2.99 -11.62
CA LEU A 52 -7.82 3.81 -12.55
C LEU A 52 -6.33 3.39 -12.56
N GLY A 53 -5.72 3.19 -11.39
CA GLY A 53 -4.33 2.73 -11.28
C GLY A 53 -4.08 1.38 -11.95
N LYS A 54 -5.02 0.44 -11.84
CA LYS A 54 -4.92 -0.87 -12.49
C LYS A 54 -4.90 -0.77 -14.02
N ASN A 55 -5.74 0.10 -14.57
CA ASN A 55 -5.85 0.28 -16.02
C ASN A 55 -4.65 1.06 -16.57
N GLU A 56 -4.36 2.22 -15.99
CA GLU A 56 -3.36 3.16 -16.52
C GLU A 56 -1.92 2.71 -16.24
N LEU A 57 -1.63 2.14 -15.06
CA LEU A 57 -0.25 1.79 -14.68
C LEU A 57 0.17 0.38 -15.07
N TYR A 58 -0.79 -0.55 -15.15
CA TYR A 58 -0.49 -1.96 -15.39
C TYR A 58 -1.22 -2.53 -16.62
N GLY A 59 -2.14 -1.79 -17.25
CA GLY A 59 -2.88 -2.26 -18.43
C GLY A 59 -3.73 -3.51 -18.15
N ILE A 60 -4.02 -3.82 -16.88
CA ILE A 60 -4.70 -5.07 -16.51
C ILE A 60 -6.19 -4.89 -16.78
N ALA A 61 -6.61 -5.21 -18.01
CA ALA A 61 -8.00 -5.54 -18.31
C ALA A 61 -8.41 -6.74 -17.43
N LYS A 62 -9.37 -6.50 -16.53
CA LYS A 62 -9.98 -7.44 -15.56
C LYS A 62 -9.49 -8.89 -15.64
N LYS A 63 -8.59 -9.27 -14.72
CA LYS A 63 -8.63 -10.59 -14.08
C LYS A 63 -8.56 -10.42 -12.55
N PRO A 64 -9.59 -10.85 -11.81
CA PRO A 64 -9.65 -10.71 -10.36
C PRO A 64 -8.85 -11.82 -9.68
N THR A 65 -7.55 -11.63 -9.50
CA THR A 65 -6.64 -12.58 -8.83
C THR A 65 -5.40 -11.76 -8.44
N LEU A 66 -4.94 -11.59 -7.19
CA LEU A 66 -4.87 -12.48 -6.03
C LEU A 66 -4.89 -11.67 -4.72
N THR A 67 -5.73 -12.11 -3.80
CA THR A 67 -5.55 -12.04 -2.35
C THR A 67 -4.19 -12.59 -1.95
N LYS A 68 -3.37 -11.77 -1.28
CA LYS A 68 -2.27 -12.11 -0.36
C LYS A 68 -1.85 -10.75 0.22
N GLN A 69 -2.02 -10.43 1.49
CA GLN A 69 -1.28 -11.01 2.60
C GLN A 69 -2.03 -10.83 3.93
N GLN A 70 -2.48 -11.95 4.47
CA GLN A 70 -2.58 -12.14 5.91
C GLN A 70 -1.15 -12.31 6.44
N THR A 71 -0.56 -11.26 7.01
CA THR A 71 0.66 -11.39 7.80
C THR A 71 0.41 -10.84 9.20
N GLN A 72 -0.10 -11.73 10.03
CA GLN A 72 0.32 -11.95 11.41
C GLN A 72 0.47 -10.71 12.33
N LEU A 73 -0.63 -10.30 12.94
CA LEU A 73 -0.62 -9.74 14.30
C LEU A 73 -1.40 -10.68 15.23
N LYS A 74 -0.88 -11.90 15.40
CA LYS A 74 -1.30 -12.83 16.46
C LYS A 74 -0.16 -12.98 17.47
N ARG A 75 0.19 -11.89 18.14
CA ARG A 75 1.02 -11.91 19.36
C ARG A 75 0.19 -11.34 20.52
N LYS A 76 -0.53 -12.23 21.20
CA LYS A 76 -0.74 -12.26 22.66
C LYS A 76 -1.87 -13.25 23.00
N LYS A 77 -1.53 -14.52 23.15
CA LYS A 77 -2.15 -15.45 24.11
C LYS A 77 -1.15 -16.59 24.32
N LEU A 78 -0.06 -16.29 25.03
CA LEU A 78 0.76 -17.29 25.70
C LEU A 78 1.59 -16.58 26.77
N SER A 79 1.02 -16.50 27.97
CA SER A 79 1.71 -16.53 29.25
C SER A 79 0.73 -17.32 30.13
N MET A 80 0.86 -18.64 30.07
CA MET A 80 1.60 -19.48 31.02
C MET A 80 0.76 -19.72 32.29
N ASN A 81 0.45 -21.01 32.47
CA ASN A 81 0.30 -21.76 33.71
C ASN A 81 0.34 -20.98 35.02
#